data_AF-A0A946JN37-F1
#
_entry.id   AF-A0A946JN37-F1
#
_cell.length_a   1.000
_cell.length_b   1.000
_cell.length_c   1.000
_cell.angle_alpha   90.00
_cell.angle_beta   90.00
_cell.angle_gamma   90.00
#
_symmetry.space_group_name_H-M   'P 1'
#
loop_
_entity.id
_entity.type
_entity.pdbx_description
1 polymer ?
#
loop_
_entity_poly.entity_id
_entity_poly.type
_entity_poly.pdbx_seq_one_letter_code
_entity_poly.pdbx_strand_id
1 'polypeptide(L)' 'MALEYLKRGKPDAERAEDDAKTKATVEATLKDIEFRGDAAVRELSAKFDNYSPTSFK' A
#
# COMPACT_ATOMS: atom_id res chain seq x y z
N MET A 1 23.53 -24.75 -26.74
CA MET A 1 23.52 -23.30 -26.53
C MET A 1 22.27 -23.00 -25.73
N ALA A 2 22.40 -22.81 -24.41
CA ALA A 2 21.24 -22.59 -23.54
C ALA A 2 20.82 -21.13 -23.65
N LEU A 3 19.55 -20.88 -23.95
CA LEU A 3 18.96 -19.55 -23.88
C LEU A 3 18.92 -19.12 -22.40
N GLU A 4 19.90 -18.33 -21.96
CA GLU A 4 19.85 -17.64 -20.67
C GLU A 4 18.78 -16.54 -20.76
N TYR A 5 17.55 -16.87 -20.35
CA TYR A 5 16.51 -15.88 -20.17
C TYR A 5 16.77 -15.11 -18.86
N LEU A 6 17.31 -13.90 -18.98
CA LEU A 6 17.42 -12.98 -17.84
C LEU A 6 16.08 -12.26 -17.63
N LYS A 7 15.46 -12.46 -16.46
CA LYS A 7 14.19 -11.82 -16.09
C LYS A 7 14.36 -10.30 -16.14
N ARG A 8 13.73 -9.66 -17.13
CA ARG A 8 13.70 -8.20 -17.23
C ARG A 8 12.70 -7.65 -16.21
N GLY A 9 13.09 -6.59 -15.51
CA GLY A 9 12.19 -5.88 -14.60
C GLY A 9 11.03 -5.23 -15.34
N LYS A 10 10.03 -4.73 -14.60
CA LYS A 10 8.94 -3.96 -15.19
C LYS A 10 9.47 -2.72 -15.95
N PRO A 11 8.92 -2.40 -17.12
CA PRO A 11 9.23 -1.17 -17.85
C PRO A 11 9.10 0.07 -16.96
N ASP A 12 9.91 1.10 -17.19
CA ASP A 12 9.86 2.35 -16.40
C ASP A 12 8.47 3.01 -16.42
N ALA A 13 7.74 2.89 -17.54
CA ALA A 13 6.38 3.39 -17.66
C ALA A 13 5.40 2.69 -16.70
N GLU A 14 5.48 1.35 -16.60
CA GLU A 14 4.63 0.58 -15.67
C GLU A 14 5.01 0.86 -14.21
N ARG A 15 6.30 1.03 -13.92
CA ARG A 15 6.77 1.45 -12.58
C ARG A 15 6.22 2.82 -12.20
N ALA A 16 6.27 3.80 -13.11
CA ALA A 16 5.75 5.14 -12.86
C ALA A 16 4.23 5.15 -12.62
N GLU A 17 3.48 4.30 -13.33
CA GLU A 17 2.03 4.16 -13.13
C GLU A 17 1.72 3.50 -11.77
N ASP A 18 2.44 2.44 -11.42
CA ASP A 18 2.31 1.78 -10.12
C ASP A 18 2.67 2.73 -8.96
N ASP A 19 3.72 3.54 -9.12
CA ASP A 19 4.13 4.55 -8.15
C ASP A 19 3.04 5.64 -7.99
N ALA A 20 2.45 6.10 -9.09
CA ALA A 20 1.36 7.08 -9.06
C ALA A 20 0.12 6.54 -8.32
N LYS A 21 -0.26 5.29 -8.59
CA LYS A 21 -1.36 4.60 -7.88
C LYS A 21 -1.06 4.43 -6.39
N THR A 22 0.17 4.04 -6.07
CA THR A 22 0.60 3.84 -4.68
C THR A 22 0.57 5.17 -3.93
N LYS A 23 1.11 6.24 -4.53
CA LYS A 23 1.07 7.59 -3.96
C LYS A 23 -0.37 8.05 -3.68
N ALA A 24 -1.27 7.91 -4.65
CA ALA A 24 -2.67 8.28 -4.47
C ALA A 24 -3.34 7.49 -3.32
N THR A 25 -3.05 6.19 -3.22
CA THR A 25 -3.58 5.32 -2.16
C THR A 25 -3.06 5.74 -0.79
N VAL A 26 -1.76 6.01 -0.67
CA VAL A 26 -1.15 6.47 0.58
C VAL A 26 -1.70 7.84 0.99
N GLU A 27 -1.81 8.80 0.06
CA GLU A 27 -2.39 10.12 0.35
C GLU A 27 -3.85 10.04 0.81
N ALA A 28 -4.67 9.19 0.17
CA ALA A 28 -6.05 8.96 0.59
C ALA A 28 -6.12 8.35 2.01
N THR A 29 -5.24 7.39 2.30
CA THR A 29 -5.17 6.71 3.60
C THR A 29 -4.74 7.68 4.70
N LEU A 30 -3.73 8.51 4.44
CA LEU A 30 -3.27 9.53 5.39
C LEU A 30 -4.36 10.57 5.68
N LYS A 31 -5.11 11.01 4.67
CA LYS A 31 -6.25 11.93 4.88
C LYS A 31 -7.36 11.30 5.70
N ASP A 32 -7.65 10.01 5.49
CA ASP A 32 -8.67 9.30 6.29
C ASP A 32 -8.22 9.14 7.75
N ILE A 33 -6.93 8.87 7.98
CA ILE A 33 -6.32 8.85 9.32
C ILE A 33 -6.35 10.25 9.96
N GLU A 34 -6.08 11.32 9.21
CA GLU A 34 -6.15 12.69 9.75
C GLU A 34 -7.58 13.08 10.18
N PHE A 35 -8.60 12.65 9.41
CA PHE A 35 -9.99 12.98 9.69
C PHE A 35 -10.63 12.08 10.77
N ARG A 36 -10.30 10.79 10.79
CA ARG A 36 -10.92 9.78 11.68
C ARG A 36 -10.02 9.29 12.82
N GLY A 37 -8.74 9.66 12.82
CA GLY A 37 -7.76 9.27 13.83
C GLY A 37 -7.66 7.76 14.01
N ASP A 38 -7.74 7.32 15.27
CA ASP A 38 -7.68 5.91 15.67
C ASP A 38 -8.75 5.01 15.02
N ALA A 39 -9.90 5.56 14.62
CA ALA A 39 -10.94 4.78 13.97
C ALA A 39 -10.49 4.26 12.59
N ALA A 40 -9.85 5.12 11.79
CA ALA A 40 -9.29 4.71 10.49
C ALA A 40 -8.13 3.71 10.67
N VAL A 41 -7.25 3.93 11.66
CA VAL A 41 -6.16 2.98 11.96
C VAL A 41 -6.74 1.61 12.33
N ARG A 42 -7.82 1.57 13.13
CA ARG A 42 -8.48 0.32 13.51
C ARG A 42 -9.13 -0.39 12.32
N GLU A 43 -9.80 0.35 11.43
CA GLU A 43 -10.38 -0.21 10.21
C GLU A 43 -9.32 -0.79 9.26
N LEU A 44 -8.20 -0.07 9.09
CA LEU A 44 -7.07 -0.52 8.27
C LEU A 44 -6.42 -1.77 8.88
N SER A 45 -6.15 -1.77 10.18
CA SER A 45 -5.57 -2.91 10.91
C SER A 45 -6.49 -4.14 10.88
N ALA A 46 -7.82 -3.95 10.96
CA ALA A 46 -8.77 -5.05 10.79
C ALA A 46 -8.79 -5.59 9.35
N LYS A 47 -8.65 -4.72 8.35
CA LYS A 47 -8.71 -5.08 6.93
C LYS A 47 -7.44 -5.76 6.43
N PHE A 48 -6.27 -5.29 6.83
CA PHE A 48 -4.98 -5.74 6.31
C PHE A 48 -4.26 -6.72 7.24
N ASP A 49 -4.30 -6.46 8.55
CA ASP A 49 -3.55 -7.23 9.54
C ASP A 49 -4.44 -8.24 10.31
N ASN A 50 -5.75 -8.26 10.03
CA ASN A 50 -6.76 -9.02 10.77
C ASN A 50 -6.63 -8.82 12.30
N TYR A 51 -6.20 -7.62 12.70
CA TYR A 51 -5.88 -7.28 14.07
C TYR A 51 -6.69 -6.04 14.48
N SER A 52 -7.52 -6.16 15.52
CA SER A 52 -8.38 -5.05 15.98
C SER A 52 -8.38 -4.91 17.51
N PRO A 53 -7.23 -4.56 18.12
CA PRO A 53 -7.18 -4.29 19.55
C PRO A 53 -8.05 -3.08 19.89
N THR A 54 -8.57 -3.05 21.12
CA THR A 54 -9.31 -1.91 21.68
C THR A 54 -8.43 -0.70 21.96
N SER A 55 -7.11 -0.89 22.01
CA SER A 55 -6.14 0.18 22.21
C SER A 55 -4.81 -0.24 21.57
N PHE A 56 -4.28 0.59 20.68
CA PHE A 56 -2.90 0.50 20.20
C PHE A 56 -2.02 1.25 21.23
N LYS A 57 -1.64 0.58 22.32
CA LYS A 57 -0.81 1.15 23.40
C LYS A 57 0.58 0.55 23.39
#